data_AF-A0A7J6WV97-F1
#
_entry.id   AF-A0A7J6WV97-F1
#
_cell.length_a   1.000
_cell.length_b   1.000
_cell.length_c   1.000
_cell.angle_alpha   90.00
_cell.angle_beta   90.00
_cell.angle_gamma   90.00
#
_symmetry.space_group_name_H-M   'P 1'
#
loop_
_entity.id
_entity.type
_entity.pdbx_description
1 polymer ?
#
loop_
_entity_poly.entity_id
_entity_poly.type
_entity_poly.pdbx_seq_one_letter_code
_entity_poly.pdbx_strand_id
1 'polypeptide(L)'
;MYKELWRERQSEQEPHFNGVFMEEADSIEEWINAWHVGPTTELGIKIWELLPFATVWILWKCRNYRIFQSKEKMVEAIVAEIKGTIWYWLGIWTRRNHYRFQDLLLNWEMLLKVP
;
A
#
# COMPACT_ATOMS: atom_id res chain seq x y z
N MET A 1 1.75 -10.50 -23.81
CA MET A 1 1.80 -11.59 -22.81
C MET A 1 1.36 -11.15 -21.41
N TYR A 2 2.19 -10.56 -20.53
CA TYR A 2 1.71 -10.20 -19.17
C TYR A 2 0.53 -9.21 -19.18
N LYS A 3 0.59 -8.15 -20.00
CA LYS A 3 -0.49 -7.14 -20.11
C LYS A 3 -1.82 -7.68 -20.65
N GLU A 4 -1.80 -8.76 -21.42
CA GLU A 4 -3.01 -9.40 -21.98
C GLU A 4 -3.63 -10.33 -20.94
N LEU A 5 -2.80 -11.12 -20.24
CA LEU A 5 -3.22 -11.92 -19.08
C LEU A 5 -3.83 -11.06 -17.97
N TRP A 6 -3.35 -9.82 -17.80
CA TRP A 6 -3.94 -8.85 -16.86
C TRP A 6 -5.30 -8.30 -17.33
N ARG A 7 -5.57 -8.20 -18.64
CA ARG A 7 -6.87 -7.76 -19.18
C ARG A 7 -7.91 -8.88 -19.16
N GLU A 8 -7.51 -10.09 -19.54
CA GLU A 8 -8.39 -11.26 -19.52
C GLU A 8 -8.83 -11.61 -18.10
N ARG A 9 -7.94 -11.45 -17.11
CA ARG A 9 -8.27 -11.66 -15.69
C ARG A 9 -9.22 -10.59 -15.11
N GLN A 10 -9.26 -9.38 -15.68
CA GLN A 10 -10.19 -8.33 -15.27
C GLN A 10 -11.60 -8.50 -15.87
N SER A 11 -11.74 -9.23 -16.99
CA SER A 11 -13.06 -9.48 -17.60
C SER A 11 -13.83 -10.65 -16.99
N GLU A 12 -13.16 -11.51 -16.21
CA GLU A 12 -13.76 -12.74 -15.66
C GLU A 12 -14.14 -12.65 -14.17
N GLN A 13 -13.73 -11.60 -13.46
CA GLN A 13 -14.10 -11.38 -12.06
C GLN A 13 -14.81 -10.03 -11.94
N GLU A 14 -16.14 -10.05 -11.81
CA GLU A 14 -16.80 -8.93 -11.14
C GLU A 14 -16.24 -8.87 -9.71
N PRO A 15 -15.58 -7.77 -9.30
CA PRO A 15 -15.08 -7.66 -7.96
C PRO A 15 -16.29 -7.37 -7.06
N HIS A 16 -16.93 -8.42 -6.57
CA HIS A 16 -17.78 -8.30 -5.39
C HIS A 16 -16.86 -7.91 -4.23
N PHE A 17 -16.84 -6.60 -3.96
CA PHE A 17 -16.24 -6.04 -2.76
C PHE A 17 -17.04 -6.56 -1.57
N ASN A 18 -16.62 -7.69 -0.99
CA ASN A 18 -17.26 -8.25 0.19
C ASN A 18 -16.86 -7.55 1.49
N GLY A 19 -16.17 -6.40 1.41
CA GLY A 19 -15.84 -5.61 2.59
C GLY A 19 -15.17 -6.43 3.70
N VAL A 20 -14.45 -7.50 3.35
CA VAL A 20 -13.74 -8.36 4.30
C VAL A 20 -12.68 -7.46 4.93
N PHE A 21 -13.04 -6.92 6.09
CA PHE A 21 -12.17 -6.08 6.88
C PHE A 21 -10.98 -6.93 7.32
N MET A 22 -9.84 -6.25 7.48
CA MET A 22 -8.51 -6.80 7.80
C MET A 22 -8.44 -7.73 9.03
N GLU A 23 -9.54 -7.91 9.76
CA GLU A 23 -9.66 -8.68 11.00
C GLU A 23 -9.90 -10.18 10.77
N GLU A 24 -10.28 -10.60 9.56
CA GLU A 24 -10.68 -11.98 9.25
C GLU A 24 -9.62 -12.81 8.51
N ALA A 25 -8.45 -12.25 8.20
CA ALA A 25 -7.39 -13.00 7.52
C ALA A 25 -6.64 -13.91 8.50
N ASP A 26 -6.67 -15.23 8.28
CA ASP A 26 -6.02 -16.23 9.13
C ASP A 26 -4.51 -16.33 8.86
N SER A 27 -4.02 -15.72 7.77
CA SER A 27 -2.61 -15.71 7.41
C SER A 27 -2.16 -14.44 6.66
N ILE A 28 -0.85 -14.17 6.68
CA ILE A 28 -0.23 -13.08 5.90
C ILE A 28 -0.45 -13.27 4.39
N GLU A 29 -0.47 -14.53 3.93
CA GLU A 29 -0.70 -14.85 2.53
C GLU A 29 -2.13 -14.52 2.10
N GLU A 30 -3.11 -14.89 2.93
CA GLU A 30 -4.52 -14.56 2.74
C GLU A 30 -4.76 -13.05 2.80
N TRP A 31 -4.07 -12.36 3.72
CA TRP A 31 -4.05 -10.90 3.79
C TRP A 31 -3.50 -10.24 2.52
N ILE A 32 -2.40 -10.75 1.96
CA ILE A 32 -1.83 -10.25 0.69
C ILE A 32 -2.77 -10.54 -0.49
N ASN A 33 -3.46 -11.67 -0.49
CA ASN A 33 -4.39 -12.03 -1.57
C ASN A 33 -5.68 -11.20 -1.52
N ALA A 34 -6.21 -10.90 -0.34
CA ALA A 34 -7.36 -9.99 -0.16
C ALA A 34 -7.05 -8.55 -0.57
N TRP A 35 -5.76 -8.18 -0.60
CA TRP A 35 -5.26 -6.89 -1.06
C TRP A 35 -5.43 -6.67 -2.58
N HIS A 36 -5.97 -7.61 -3.35
CA HIS A 36 -6.03 -7.50 -4.81
C HIS A 36 -7.06 -6.49 -5.36
N VAL A 37 -8.06 -6.07 -4.57
CA VAL A 37 -8.98 -5.00 -4.98
C VAL A 37 -8.32 -3.65 -4.69
N GLY A 38 -7.78 -3.04 -5.74
CA GLY A 38 -6.98 -1.83 -5.65
C GLY A 38 -7.65 -0.58 -6.18
N PRO A 39 -7.03 0.58 -5.94
CA PRO A 39 -7.51 1.87 -6.43
C PRO A 39 -7.45 1.97 -7.96
N THR A 40 -8.21 2.91 -8.49
CA THR A 40 -8.37 3.11 -9.94
C THR A 40 -7.36 4.08 -10.55
N THR A 41 -6.68 4.90 -9.73
CA THR A 41 -5.70 5.88 -10.22
C THR A 41 -4.34 5.24 -10.46
N GLU A 42 -3.58 5.72 -11.46
CA GLU A 42 -2.25 5.15 -11.78
C GLU A 42 -1.28 5.23 -10.59
N LEU A 43 -1.25 6.38 -9.90
CA LEU A 43 -0.48 6.55 -8.68
C LEU A 43 -1.03 5.67 -7.55
N GLY A 44 -2.34 5.59 -7.40
CA GLY A 44 -3.00 4.71 -6.43
C GLY A 44 -2.56 3.26 -6.58
N ILE A 45 -2.58 2.72 -7.80
CA ILE A 45 -2.18 1.33 -8.08
C ILE A 45 -0.74 1.09 -7.61
N LYS A 46 0.17 2.02 -7.92
CA LYS A 46 1.58 1.92 -7.53
C LYS A 46 1.77 2.02 -6.02
N ILE A 47 1.02 2.89 -5.35
CA ILE A 47 1.00 2.98 -3.88
C ILE A 47 0.49 1.66 -3.30
N TRP A 48 -0.60 1.13 -3.83
CA TRP A 48 -1.27 -0.07 -3.37
C TRP A 48 -0.40 -1.31 -3.48
N GLU A 49 0.34 -1.43 -4.59
CA GLU A 49 1.37 -2.47 -4.78
C GLU A 49 2.48 -2.41 -3.72
N LEU A 50 2.88 -1.21 -3.27
CA LEU A 50 4.00 -1.02 -2.35
C LEU A 50 3.60 -1.00 -0.87
N LEU A 51 2.34 -0.69 -0.57
CA LEU A 51 1.84 -0.52 0.79
C LEU A 51 2.08 -1.73 1.71
N PRO A 52 1.81 -3.00 1.32
CA PRO A 52 2.06 -4.13 2.21
C PRO A 52 3.55 -4.31 2.52
N PHE A 53 4.42 -4.16 1.51
CA PHE A 53 5.87 -4.25 1.68
C PHE A 53 6.42 -3.14 2.59
N ALA A 54 5.95 -1.90 2.40
CA ALA A 54 6.36 -0.77 3.22
C ALA A 54 5.89 -0.95 4.67
N THR A 55 4.68 -1.45 4.87
CA THR A 55 4.11 -1.73 6.19
C THR A 55 4.95 -2.77 6.94
N VAL A 56 5.20 -3.93 6.33
CA VAL A 56 6.03 -4.99 6.94
C VAL A 56 7.45 -4.49 7.24
N TRP A 57 8.04 -3.73 6.33
CA TRP A 57 9.37 -3.13 6.53
C TRP A 57 9.41 -2.18 7.72
N ILE A 58 8.44 -1.26 7.84
CA ILE A 58 8.38 -0.31 8.96
C ILE A 58 8.12 -1.05 10.28
N LEU A 59 7.22 -2.03 10.31
CA LEU A 59 6.93 -2.81 11.50
C LEU A 59 8.16 -3.59 11.98
N TRP A 60 8.91 -4.20 11.04
CA TRP A 60 10.17 -4.88 11.36
C TRP A 60 11.19 -3.91 11.99
N LYS A 61 11.33 -2.70 11.44
CA LYS A 61 12.18 -1.66 12.05
C LYS A 61 11.68 -1.27 13.44
N CYS A 62 10.38 -1.03 13.62
CA CYS A 62 9.80 -0.64 14.91
C CYS A 62 10.04 -1.71 15.98
N ARG A 63 9.87 -3.00 15.63
CA ARG A 63 10.18 -4.12 16.51
C ARG A 63 11.65 -4.08 16.96
N ASN A 64 12.57 -3.90 16.04
CA ASN A 64 14.00 -3.82 16.36
C ASN A 64 14.33 -2.59 17.21
N TYR A 65 13.75 -1.42 16.92
CA TYR A 65 13.92 -0.22 17.74
C TYR A 65 13.43 -0.43 19.17
N ARG A 66 12.28 -1.10 19.35
CA ARG A 66 11.76 -1.41 20.69
C ARG A 66 12.68 -2.38 21.44
N ILE A 67 13.17 -3.43 20.77
CA ILE A 67 14.04 -4.44 21.38
C ILE A 67 15.41 -3.86 21.75
N PHE A 68 16.04 -3.10 20.86
CA PHE A 68 17.43 -2.67 21.04
C PHE A 68 17.58 -1.30 21.67
N GLN A 69 16.53 -0.47 21.66
CA GLN A 69 16.60 0.91 22.16
C GLN A 69 15.51 1.23 23.19
N SER A 70 14.61 0.29 23.52
CA SER A 70 13.47 0.50 24.43
C SER A 70 12.61 1.70 24.06
N LYS A 71 12.54 2.03 22.76
CA LYS A 71 11.75 3.15 22.23
C LYS A 71 10.53 2.63 21.50
N GLU A 72 9.37 3.11 21.91
CA GLU A 72 8.11 2.91 21.20
C GLU A 72 7.83 4.12 20.30
N LYS A 73 7.27 3.85 19.11
CA LYS A 73 6.81 4.89 18.19
C LYS A 73 5.29 4.98 18.26
N MET A 74 4.79 6.20 18.21
CA MET A 74 3.35 6.44 18.05
C MET A 74 2.89 5.95 16.68
N VAL A 75 1.63 5.52 16.60
CA VAL A 75 1.05 4.96 15.37
C VAL A 75 1.10 5.98 14.22
N GLU A 76 0.88 7.26 14.51
CA GLU A 76 0.92 8.35 13.54
C GLU A 76 2.31 8.49 12.91
N ALA A 77 3.36 8.34 13.72
CA ALA A 77 4.75 8.36 13.24
C ALA A 77 5.05 7.13 12.36
N ILE A 78 4.51 5.96 12.71
CA ILE A 78 4.61 4.74 11.91
C ILE A 78 3.92 4.92 10.55
N VAL A 79 2.70 5.47 10.54
CA VAL A 79 1.95 5.75 9.31
C VAL A 79 2.70 6.75 8.42
N ALA A 80 3.25 7.82 9.00
CA ALA A 80 4.06 8.79 8.26
C ALA A 80 5.32 8.15 7.65
N GLU A 81 5.99 7.25 8.38
CA GLU A 81 7.15 6.51 7.87
C GLU A 81 6.79 5.53 6.76
N ILE A 82 5.63 4.89 6.82
CA ILE A 82 5.12 4.02 5.74
C ILE A 82 4.91 4.87 4.48
N LYS A 83 4.16 5.97 4.58
CA LYS A 83 3.93 6.89 3.45
C LYS A 83 5.25 7.43 2.87
N GLY A 84 6.18 7.85 3.74
CA GLY A 84 7.51 8.30 3.34
C GLY A 84 8.34 7.22 2.64
N THR A 85 8.24 5.97 3.10
CA THR A 85 8.94 4.82 2.49
C THR A 85 8.37 4.52 1.10
N ILE A 86 7.05 4.52 0.95
CA ILE A 86 6.39 4.34 -0.35
C ILE A 86 6.83 5.45 -1.31
N TRP A 87 6.79 6.71 -0.87
CA TRP A 87 7.26 7.83 -1.68
C TRP A 87 8.71 7.64 -2.16
N TYR A 88 9.59 7.27 -1.24
CA TYR A 88 10.99 7.01 -1.54
C TYR A 88 11.15 5.88 -2.56
N TRP A 89 10.40 4.78 -2.43
CA TRP A 89 10.43 3.66 -3.36
C TRP A 89 9.83 3.98 -4.72
N LEU A 90 8.81 4.83 -4.80
CA LEU A 90 8.28 5.33 -6.07
C LEU A 90 9.32 6.19 -6.82
N GLY A 91 10.19 6.89 -6.10
CA GLY A 91 11.48 7.41 -6.60
C GLY A 91 11.41 8.23 -7.89
N ILE A 92 11.90 7.66 -8.99
CA ILE A 92 11.95 8.33 -10.31
C ILE A 92 10.55 8.45 -10.93
N TRP A 93 9.63 7.53 -10.62
CA TRP A 93 8.29 7.52 -11.20
C TRP A 93 7.48 8.74 -10.75
N THR A 94 7.51 9.09 -9.48
CA THR A 94 6.82 10.30 -8.97
C THR A 94 7.39 11.57 -9.57
N ARG A 95 8.72 11.65 -9.74
CA ARG A 95 9.39 12.79 -10.38
C ARG A 95 9.01 12.97 -11.85
N ARG A 96 8.91 11.88 -12.61
CA ARG A 96 8.52 11.91 -14.03
C ARG A 96 7.06 12.32 -14.25
N ASN A 97 6.19 11.98 -13.30
CA ASN A 97 4.76 12.27 -13.38
C ASN A 97 4.35 13.53 -12.58
N HIS A 98 5.32 14.34 -12.13
CA HIS A 98 5.10 15.61 -11.42
C HIS A 98 4.27 15.52 -10.12
N TYR A 99 4.17 14.33 -9.51
CA TYR A 99 3.57 14.21 -8.19
C TYR A 99 4.45 14.85 -7.14
N ARG A 100 3.85 15.40 -6.08
CA ARG A 100 4.55 15.94 -4.90
C ARG A 100 4.35 15.02 -3.71
N PHE A 101 5.32 15.02 -2.81
CA PHE A 101 5.23 14.23 -1.58
C PHE A 101 4.03 14.64 -0.72
N GLN A 102 3.69 15.94 -0.74
CA GLN A 102 2.51 16.48 -0.07
C GLN A 102 1.21 15.85 -0.57
N ASP A 103 1.12 15.50 -1.85
CA ASP A 103 -0.05 14.83 -2.42
C ASP A 103 -0.25 13.46 -1.77
N LEU A 104 0.83 12.74 -1.52
CA LEU A 104 0.78 11.45 -0.83
C LEU A 104 0.40 11.60 0.66
N LEU A 105 0.93 12.61 1.34
CA LEU A 105 0.66 12.79 2.77
C LEU A 105 -0.77 13.24 3.05
N LEU A 106 -1.25 14.23 2.28
CA LEU A 106 -2.48 14.97 2.56
C LEU A 106 -3.69 14.44 1.77
N ASN A 107 -3.48 13.89 0.57
CA ASN A 107 -4.57 13.50 -0.33
C ASN A 107 -4.71 11.97 -0.47
N TRP A 108 -4.29 11.24 0.57
CA TRP A 108 -4.25 9.77 0.58
C TRP A 108 -5.59 9.14 0.18
N GLU A 109 -6.70 9.64 0.71
CA GLU A 109 -8.05 9.16 0.40
C GLU A 109 -8.43 9.38 -1.07
N MET A 110 -8.01 10.50 -1.66
CA MET A 110 -8.27 10.79 -3.07
C MET A 110 -7.45 9.90 -4.01
N LEU A 111 -6.24 9.51 -3.59
CA LEU A 111 -5.36 8.64 -4.37
C LEU A 111 -5.83 7.18 -4.33
N LEU A 112 -6.46 6.77 -3.24
CA LEU A 112 -6.90 5.40 -3.00
C LEU A 112 -8.38 5.17 -3.32
N LYS A 113 -9.00 5.99 -4.17
CA LYS A 113 -10.39 5.75 -4.60
C LYS A 113 -10.54 4.37 -5.24
N VAL A 114 -11.17 3.46 -4.49
CA VAL A 114 -11.70 2.18 -4.94
C VAL A 114 -13.09 2.47 -5.56
N PRO A 115 -13.45 1.85 -6.69
CA PRO A 115 -14.74 2.09 -7.35
C PRO A 115 -15.94 1.67 -6.49
#